data_AF-A0A0N1ASV2-F1
#
_entry.id   AF-A0A0N1ASV2-F1
#
_cell.length_a   1.000
_cell.length_b   1.000
_cell.length_c   1.000
_cell.angle_alpha   90.00
_cell.angle_beta   90.00
_cell.angle_gamma   90.00
#
_symmetry.space_group_name_H-M   'P 1'
#
loop_
_entity.id
_entity.type
_entity.pdbx_description
1 polymer ?
#
loop_
_entity_poly.entity_id
_entity_poly.type
_entity_poly.pdbx_seq_one_letter_code
_entity_poly.pdbx_strand_id
1 'polypeptide(L)'
;MNVRITPQSDRRLVWLHIGATPAMEPRGVLHFVRRLNRFLVGSGLFALSQGNDRILLLGLKGPITSQDTGLVMLWLWRQPQVATLGIEKPMLQEIKTVARLARGEG
;
A
#
# COMPACT_ATOMS: atom_id res chain seq x y z
N MET A 1 18.99 -11.94 8.92
CA MET A 1 17.52 -12.01 8.81
C MET A 1 17.17 -12.23 7.35
N ASN A 2 16.79 -13.46 6.97
CA ASN A 2 16.53 -13.81 5.56
C ASN A 2 15.05 -13.57 5.24
N VAL A 3 14.75 -12.44 4.59
CA VAL A 3 13.41 -12.14 4.08
C VAL A 3 13.21 -12.89 2.77
N ARG A 4 12.47 -14.01 2.79
CA ARG A 4 12.03 -14.71 1.58
C ARG A 4 10.85 -13.98 0.96
N ILE A 5 11.11 -13.23 -0.11
CA ILE A 5 10.08 -12.60 -0.92
C ILE A 5 9.49 -13.68 -1.84
N THR A 6 8.26 -14.13 -1.54
CA THR A 6 7.54 -15.07 -2.41
C THR A 6 7.09 -14.30 -3.67
N PRO A 7 7.38 -14.76 -4.89
CA PRO A 7 6.98 -14.06 -6.10
C PRO A 7 5.45 -14.15 -6.26
N GLN A 8 4.76 -13.04 -6.01
CA GLN A 8 3.35 -12.92 -6.37
C GLN A 8 3.23 -12.71 -7.87
N SER A 9 2.43 -13.54 -8.52
CA SER A 9 2.18 -13.54 -9.97
C SER A 9 1.47 -12.29 -10.49
N ASP A 10 1.09 -11.35 -9.63
CA ASP A 10 0.51 -10.07 -10.01
C ASP A 10 1.12 -8.94 -9.16
N ARG A 11 2.37 -8.57 -9.46
CA ARG A 11 3.11 -7.51 -8.75
C ARG A 11 2.49 -6.11 -8.90
N ARG A 12 1.32 -5.96 -9.51
CA ARG A 12 0.63 -4.66 -9.62
C ARG A 12 0.00 -4.22 -8.30
N LEU A 13 -0.08 -5.09 -7.30
CA LEU A 13 -0.71 -4.83 -6.01
C LEU A 13 0.26 -5.15 -4.88
N VAL A 14 0.43 -4.23 -3.93
CA VAL A 14 1.18 -4.46 -2.69
C VAL A 14 0.36 -3.97 -1.51
N TRP A 15 0.14 -4.84 -0.53
CA TRP A 15 -0.54 -4.50 0.71
C TRP A 15 0.48 -4.07 1.75
N LEU A 16 0.23 -2.92 2.38
CA LEU A 16 1.07 -2.33 3.40
C LEU A 16 0.27 -2.19 4.69
N HIS A 17 0.82 -2.72 5.78
CA HIS A 17 0.37 -2.44 7.13
C HIS A 17 1.10 -1.22 7.67
N ILE A 18 0.37 -0.26 8.21
CA ILE A 18 0.90 0.86 8.95
C ILE A 18 0.27 0.87 10.35
N GLY A 19 1.02 0.50 11.38
CA GLY A 19 0.54 0.67 12.74
C GLY A 19 0.29 2.15 13.00
N ALA A 20 -0.97 2.51 13.21
CA ALA A 20 -1.36 3.89 13.46
C ALA A 20 -1.04 4.27 14.91
N THR A 21 -0.42 5.43 15.10
CA THR A 21 -0.32 6.07 16.43
C THR A 21 -1.63 6.82 16.76
N PRO A 22 -1.88 7.16 18.04
CA PRO A 22 -2.96 8.08 18.41
C PRO A 22 -2.89 9.44 17.67
N ALA A 23 -1.70 9.86 17.24
CA ALA A 23 -1.52 11.06 16.42
C ALA A 23 -2.14 10.96 15.01
N MET A 24 -2.59 9.78 14.59
CA MET A 24 -3.29 9.53 13.33
C MET A 24 -4.81 9.71 13.46
N GLU A 25 -5.37 9.66 14.68
CA GLU A 25 -6.81 9.81 14.96
C GLU A 25 -7.43 11.16 14.53
N PRO A 26 -6.78 12.33 14.65
CA PRO A 26 -7.43 13.61 14.37
C PRO A 26 -7.77 13.82 12.88
N ARG A 27 -7.11 13.11 11.98
CA ARG A 27 -7.27 13.28 10.51
C ARG A 27 -7.51 11.96 9.76
N GLY A 28 -7.31 10.83 10.43
CA GLY A 28 -7.45 9.47 9.89
C GLY A 28 -6.42 9.10 8.81
N VAL A 29 -6.44 7.82 8.43
CA VAL A 29 -5.59 7.28 7.35
C VAL A 29 -5.88 7.93 6.00
N LEU A 30 -7.08 8.46 5.78
CA LEU A 30 -7.44 9.11 4.51
C LEU A 30 -6.60 10.37 4.23
N HIS A 31 -6.39 11.23 5.23
CA HIS A 31 -5.53 12.41 5.08
C HIS A 31 -4.09 12.00 4.75
N PHE A 32 -3.64 10.91 5.35
CA PHE A 32 -2.32 10.36 5.16
C PHE A 32 -2.12 9.77 3.76
N VAL A 33 -3.08 8.96 3.28
CA VAL A 33 -3.09 8.43 1.91
C VAL A 33 -3.13 9.55 0.87
N ARG A 34 -3.83 10.67 1.14
CA ARG A 34 -3.77 11.86 0.27
C ARG A 34 -2.38 12.49 0.20
N ARG A 35 -1.62 12.50 1.30
CA ARG A 35 -0.22 12.98 1.30
C ARG A 35 0.69 12.01 0.56
N LEU A 36 0.50 10.71 0.77
CA LEU A 36 1.23 9.68 0.04
C LEU A 36 0.98 9.80 -1.47
N ASN A 37 -0.27 9.92 -1.91
CA ASN A 37 -0.59 10.08 -3.33
C ASN A 37 0.01 11.35 -3.95
N ARG A 38 0.15 12.45 -3.18
CA ARG A 38 0.88 13.64 -3.64
C ARG A 38 2.38 13.37 -3.83
N PHE A 39 2.98 12.58 -2.95
CA PHE A 39 4.38 12.17 -3.10
C PHE A 39 4.58 11.22 -4.29
N LEU A 40 3.58 10.39 -4.59
CA LEU A 40 3.64 9.42 -5.69
C LEU A 40 3.29 10.01 -7.07
N VAL A 41 2.97 11.31 -7.17
CA VAL A 41 2.67 11.94 -8.47
C VAL A 41 3.83 11.73 -9.44
N GLY A 42 3.50 11.21 -10.63
CA GLY A 42 4.49 10.92 -11.68
C GLY A 42 5.18 9.56 -11.59
N SER A 43 5.09 8.85 -10.45
CA SER A 43 5.72 7.53 -10.27
C SER A 43 5.00 6.38 -10.97
N GLY A 44 3.76 6.59 -11.42
CA GLY A 44 2.91 5.50 -11.91
C GLY A 44 2.36 4.59 -10.80
N LEU A 45 2.48 5.00 -9.53
CA LEU A 45 1.94 4.33 -8.37
C LEU A 45 0.74 5.10 -7.82
N PHE A 46 -0.16 4.39 -7.13
CA PHE A 46 -1.30 4.98 -6.45
C PHE A 46 -1.62 4.23 -5.16
N ALA A 47 -2.00 4.95 -4.12
CA ALA A 47 -2.31 4.39 -2.81
C ALA A 47 -3.79 4.55 -2.46
N LEU A 48 -4.38 3.52 -1.86
CA LEU A 48 -5.74 3.50 -1.34
C LEU A 48 -5.74 3.08 0.13
N SER A 49 -6.58 3.72 0.94
CA SER A 49 -6.84 3.30 2.32
C SER A 49 -7.77 2.09 2.32
N GLN A 50 -7.45 1.03 3.07
CA GLN A 50 -8.32 -0.13 3.23
C GLN A 50 -8.55 -0.41 4.73
N GLY A 51 -9.33 0.45 5.39
CA GLY A 51 -9.51 0.40 6.84
C GLY A 51 -8.60 1.37 7.59
N ASN A 52 -8.36 1.10 8.87
CA ASN A 52 -7.76 2.05 9.83
C ASN A 52 -6.23 2.01 9.89
N ASP A 53 -5.59 1.00 9.32
CA ASP A 53 -4.15 0.77 9.42
C ASP A 53 -3.56 0.05 8.21
N ARG A 54 -4.33 -0.07 7.11
CA ARG A 54 -3.89 -0.76 5.89
C ARG A 54 -3.97 0.15 4.68
N ILE A 55 -2.93 0.06 3.85
CA ILE A 55 -2.80 0.79 2.59
C ILE A 55 -2.57 -0.21 1.46
N LEU A 56 -3.37 -0.11 0.41
CA LEU A 56 -3.13 -0.80 -0.86
C LEU A 56 -2.32 0.11 -1.78
N LEU A 57 -1.15 -0.37 -2.23
CA LEU A 57 -0.37 0.25 -3.29
C LEU A 57 -0.68 -0.43 -4.63
N LEU A 58 -0.94 0.38 -5.65
CA LEU A 58 -1.34 0.00 -6.99
C LEU A 58 -0.32 0.50 -8.01
N GLY A 59 0.14 -0.38 -8.90
CA GLY A 59 0.94 -0.03 -10.07
C GLY A 59 0.03 0.29 -11.27
N LEU A 60 -0.08 1.57 -11.63
CA LEU A 60 -0.94 2.05 -12.72
C LEU A 60 -0.33 1.82 -14.10
N LYS A 61 1.00 1.90 -14.21
CA LYS A 61 1.73 1.77 -15.48
C LYS A 61 2.39 0.41 -15.69
N GLY A 62 2.36 -0.46 -14.67
CA GLY A 62 3.04 -1.75 -14.71
C GLY A 62 3.19 -2.39 -13.34
N PRO A 63 3.94 -3.49 -13.25
CA PRO A 63 4.27 -4.15 -12.00
C PRO A 63 5.01 -3.21 -11.03
N ILE A 64 4.68 -3.26 -9.74
CA ILE A 64 5.40 -2.59 -8.67
C ILE A 64 6.74 -3.30 -8.48
N THR A 65 7.82 -2.55 -8.59
CA THR A 65 9.18 -3.05 -8.39
C THR A 65 9.58 -3.04 -6.91
N SER A 66 10.64 -3.73 -6.54
CA SER A 66 11.19 -3.65 -5.19
C SER A 66 11.69 -2.23 -4.84
N GLN A 67 12.11 -1.44 -5.84
CA GLN A 67 12.50 -0.05 -5.64
C GLN A 67 11.28 0.83 -5.32
N ASP A 68 10.18 0.65 -6.05
CA ASP A 68 8.91 1.36 -5.80
C ASP A 68 8.41 1.10 -4.37
N THR A 69 8.38 -0.18 -3.98
CA THR A 69 7.99 -0.58 -2.62
C THR A 69 8.95 0.01 -1.58
N GLY A 70 10.26 -0.03 -1.82
CA GLY A 70 11.25 0.53 -0.91
C GLY A 70 11.10 2.05 -0.73
N LEU A 71 10.82 2.79 -1.80
CA LEU A 71 10.59 4.23 -1.78
C LEU A 71 9.33 4.59 -1.00
N VAL A 72 8.24 3.86 -1.22
CA VAL A 72 6.99 4.04 -0.47
C VAL A 72 7.21 3.71 1.01
N MET A 73 7.86 2.60 1.32
CA MET A 73 8.15 2.20 2.69
C MET A 73 9.03 3.23 3.42
N LEU A 74 10.06 3.75 2.77
CA LEU A 74 10.93 4.78 3.34
C LEU A 74 10.16 6.07 3.62
N TRP A 75 9.28 6.48 2.70
CA TRP A 75 8.44 7.65 2.91
C TRP A 75 7.51 7.46 4.12
N LEU A 76 6.87 6.29 4.23
CA LEU A 76 5.97 5.92 5.32
C LEU A 76 6.70 5.93 6.68
N TRP A 77 7.88 5.33 6.74
CA TRP A 77 8.69 5.27 7.95
C TRP A 77 9.13 6.65 8.46
N ARG A 78 9.27 7.63 7.58
CA ARG A 78 9.60 9.02 7.94
C ARG A 78 8.42 9.82 8.48
N GLN A 79 7.22 9.26 8.52
CA GLN A 79 6.05 9.97 9.04
C GLN A 79 5.91 9.71 10.55
N PRO A 80 5.79 10.76 11.37
CA PRO A 80 5.69 10.61 12.82
C PRO A 80 4.41 9.89 13.27
N GLN A 81 3.42 9.74 12.38
CA GLN A 81 2.16 9.06 12.67
C GLN A 81 2.24 7.52 12.52
N VAL A 82 3.31 6.99 11.93
CA VAL A 82 3.49 5.56 11.64
C VAL A 82 4.33 4.92 12.74
N ALA A 83 3.74 4.01 13.52
CA ALA A 83 4.42 3.27 14.58
C ALA A 83 5.08 1.98 14.08
N THR A 84 4.43 1.29 13.15
CA THR A 84 4.95 0.05 12.54
C THR A 84 4.72 0.09 11.05
N LEU A 85 5.54 -0.65 10.30
CA LEU A 85 5.43 -0.76 8.85
C LEU A 85 5.73 -2.19 8.42
N GLY A 86 4.84 -2.79 7.63
CA GLY A 86 5.01 -4.14 7.13
C GLY A 86 4.41 -4.32 5.73
N ILE A 87 4.94 -5.27 4.97
CA ILE A 87 4.29 -5.76 3.75
C ILE A 87 3.42 -6.94 4.14
N GLU A 88 2.14 -6.86 3.84
CA GLU A 88 1.20 -7.94 4.08
C GLU A 88 1.10 -8.87 2.87
N LYS A 89 0.91 -10.16 3.15
CA LYS A 89 0.44 -11.09 2.14
C LYS A 89 -1.08 -10.89 1.99
N PRO A 90 -1.59 -10.60 0.77
CA PRO A 90 -3.02 -10.51 0.57
C PRO A 90 -3.71 -11.80 0.98
N MET A 91 -4.88 -11.66 1.59
CA MET A 91 -5.77 -12.81 1.74
C MET A 91 -6.35 -13.19 0.38
N LEU A 92 -6.57 -14.50 0.19
CA LEU A 92 -7.06 -15.04 -1.08
C LEU A 92 -8.39 -14.40 -1.54
N GLN A 93 -9.22 -13.95 -0.60
CA GLN A 93 -10.48 -13.25 -0.86
C GLN A 93 -10.25 -11.84 -1.43
N GLU A 94 -9.25 -11.12 -0.95
CA GLU A 94 -8.91 -9.77 -1.42
C GLU A 94 -8.41 -9.79 -2.86
N ILE A 95 -7.64 -10.82 -3.21
CA ILE A 95 -7.18 -11.06 -4.59
C ILE A 95 -8.37 -11.26 -5.52
N LYS A 96 -9.37 -12.06 -5.11
CA LYS A 96 -10.59 -12.30 -5.90
C LYS A 96 -11.42 -11.03 -6.09
N THR A 97 -11.53 -10.19 -5.06
CA THR A 97 -12.28 -8.93 -5.14
C THR A 97 -11.61 -7.93 -6.09
N VAL A 98 -10.28 -7.77 -6.00
CA VAL A 98 -9.56 -6.87 -6.92
C VAL A 98 -9.59 -7.40 -8.36
N ALA A 99 -9.48 -8.73 -8.55
CA ALA A 99 -9.61 -9.33 -9.87
C ALA A 99 -11.00 -9.14 -10.49
N ARG A 100 -12.07 -9.16 -9.69
CA ARG A 100 -13.45 -8.85 -10.15
C ARG A 100 -13.60 -7.39 -10.54
N LEU A 101 -13.12 -6.47 -9.69
CA LEU A 101 -13.14 -5.04 -9.98
C LEU A 101 -12.35 -4.70 -11.26
N ALA A 102 -11.22 -5.37 -11.50
CA ALA A 102 -10.43 -5.17 -12.71
C ALA A 102 -11.09 -5.72 -13.99
N ARG A 103 -12.04 -6.65 -13.86
CA ARG A 103 -12.79 -7.24 -14.99
C ARG A 103 -14.08 -6.51 -15.32
N GLY A 104 -14.45 -5.47 -14.55
CA GLY A 104 -15.67 -4.71 -14.79
C GLY A 104 -16.96 -5.51 -14.50
N GLU A 105 -16.88 -6.56 -13.69
CA GLU A 105 -18.06 -7.26 -13.19
C GLU A 105 -18.57 -6.54 -11.94
N GLY A 106 -19.37 -5.49 -12.16
CA GLY A 106 -20.08 -4.71 -11.14
C GLY A 106 -21.49 -4.40 -11.61
#